data_AF-A0A925KEU1-F1
#
_entry.id   AF-A0A925KEU1-F1
#
_cell.length_a   1.000
_cell.length_b   1.000
_cell.length_c   1.000
_cell.angle_alpha   90.00
_cell.angle_beta   90.00
_cell.angle_gamma   90.00
#
_symmetry.space_group_name_H-M   'P 1'
#
loop_
_entity.id
_entity.type
_entity.pdbx_description
1 polymer ?
#
loop_
_entity_poly.entity_id
_entity_poly.type
_entity_poly.pdbx_seq_one_letter_code
_entity_poly.pdbx_strand_id
1 'polypeptide(L)'
;MIAELGHFALWLAVGVTLVMGTLPLVGAQRGRADWMALAQPAARWLFGLVLFSFLCLAASFARNDFSLLNVASHSNSALPLEYRLAATWGSHEGSMLLWLLMQAGWAFAVASFSRHLPRPVLARILAVMGWLTLGFLLFVLLTSNPFDRLFPIPADG
;
A
#
# COMPACT_ATOMS: atom_id res chain seq x y z
N MET A 1 11.14 -14.44 -3.67
CA MET A 1 10.90 -13.47 -4.77
C MET A 1 9.55 -12.75 -4.68
N ILE A 2 8.43 -13.41 -4.31
CA ILE A 2 7.12 -12.74 -4.22
C ILE A 2 7.13 -11.60 -3.18
N ALA A 3 7.70 -11.86 -2.01
CA ALA A 3 7.82 -10.87 -0.94
C ALA A 3 8.67 -9.65 -1.34
N GLU A 4 9.75 -9.86 -2.08
CA GLU A 4 10.64 -8.82 -2.60
C GLU A 4 9.91 -7.91 -3.59
N LEU A 5 9.06 -8.50 -4.45
CA LEU A 5 8.21 -7.73 -5.37
C LEU A 5 7.17 -6.89 -4.62
N GLY A 6 6.53 -7.45 -3.58
CA GLY A 6 5.59 -6.72 -2.74
C GLY A 6 6.26 -5.56 -2.01
N HIS A 7 7.40 -5.83 -1.36
CA HIS A 7 8.17 -4.81 -0.64
C HIS A 7 8.69 -3.71 -1.58
N PHE A 8 9.17 -4.07 -2.78
CA PHE A 8 9.59 -3.11 -3.80
C PHE A 8 8.41 -2.24 -4.28
N ALA A 9 7.22 -2.82 -4.46
CA ALA A 9 6.04 -2.07 -4.84
C ALA A 9 5.65 -1.01 -3.80
N LEU A 10 5.84 -1.28 -2.51
CA LEU A 10 5.63 -0.29 -1.45
C LEU A 10 6.64 0.86 -1.52
N TRP A 11 7.91 0.59 -1.83
CA TRP A 11 8.89 1.66 -2.07
C TRP A 11 8.57 2.50 -3.31
N LEU A 12 8.07 1.88 -4.38
CA LEU A 12 7.55 2.64 -5.53
C LEU A 12 6.34 3.49 -5.14
N ALA A 13 5.45 2.97 -4.29
CA ALA A 13 4.31 3.72 -3.79
C ALA A 13 4.73 4.97 -2.99
N VAL A 14 5.88 4.96 -2.30
CA VAL A 14 6.45 6.16 -1.66
C VAL A 14 6.69 7.24 -2.70
N GLY A 15 7.36 6.92 -3.81
CA GLY A 15 7.56 7.86 -4.91
C GLY A 15 6.25 8.42 -5.48
N VAL A 16 5.25 7.55 -5.64
CA VAL A 16 3.92 7.96 -6.12
C VAL A 16 3.21 8.89 -5.12
N THR A 17 3.27 8.61 -3.81
CA THR A 17 2.66 9.50 -2.80
C THR A 17 3.33 10.86 -2.74
N LEU A 18 4.65 10.94 -2.95
CA LEU A 18 5.37 12.21 -3.05
C LEU A 18 4.87 13.02 -4.26
N VAL A 19 4.75 12.39 -5.44
CA VAL A 19 4.20 13.03 -6.64
C VAL A 19 2.76 13.48 -6.41
N MET A 20 1.91 12.60 -5.87
CA MET A 20 0.50 12.85 -5.59
C MET A 20 0.30 13.97 -4.57
N GLY A 21 1.14 14.02 -3.53
CA GLY A 21 1.05 14.98 -2.43
C GLY A 21 1.60 16.37 -2.78
N THR A 22 2.62 16.44 -3.64
CA THR A 22 3.35 17.69 -3.91
C THR A 22 2.89 18.39 -5.19
N LEU A 23 2.92 17.70 -6.33
CA LEU A 23 2.74 18.35 -7.64
C LEU A 23 1.31 18.90 -7.82
N PRO A 24 0.23 18.16 -7.50
CA PRO A 24 -1.13 18.70 -7.59
C PRO A 24 -1.38 19.87 -6.64
N LEU A 25 -0.77 19.85 -5.45
CA LEU A 25 -0.91 20.90 -4.46
C LEU A 25 -0.28 22.21 -4.96
N VAL A 26 0.98 22.13 -5.40
CA VAL A 26 1.69 23.28 -5.99
C VAL A 26 1.00 23.74 -7.28
N GLY A 27 0.51 22.80 -8.08
CA GLY A 27 -0.27 23.08 -9.29
C GLY A 27 -1.52 23.90 -8.99
N ALA A 28 -2.26 23.52 -7.95
CA ALA A 28 -3.47 24.23 -7.51
C ALA A 28 -3.18 25.59 -6.85
N GLN A 29 -1.97 25.84 -6.37
CA GLN A 29 -1.54 27.15 -5.87
C GLN A 29 -1.10 28.08 -7.01
N ARG A 30 -0.43 27.52 -8.03
CA ARG A 30 0.14 28.28 -9.16
C ARG A 30 -0.79 28.38 -10.38
N GLY A 31 -2.01 27.84 -10.31
CA GLY A 31 -2.94 27.80 -11.44
C GLY A 31 -2.51 26.88 -12.60
N ARG A 32 -1.60 25.92 -12.34
CA ARG A 32 -1.03 25.02 -13.35
C ARG A 32 -1.88 23.76 -13.54
N ALA A 33 -2.68 23.75 -14.60
CA ALA A 33 -3.62 22.67 -14.90
C ALA A 33 -2.95 21.32 -15.21
N ASP A 34 -1.78 21.36 -15.83
CA ASP A 34 -0.93 20.20 -16.12
C ASP A 34 -0.50 19.49 -14.84
N TRP A 35 -0.11 20.24 -13.80
CA TRP A 35 0.33 19.67 -12.52
C TRP A 35 -0.84 19.13 -11.70
N MET A 36 -1.99 19.83 -11.73
CA MET A 36 -3.22 19.34 -11.11
C MET A 36 -3.70 18.03 -11.73
N ALA A 37 -3.51 17.84 -13.04
CA ALA A 37 -3.94 16.64 -13.75
C ALA A 37 -3.19 15.37 -13.31
N LEU A 38 -2.03 15.50 -12.67
CA LEU A 38 -1.25 14.36 -12.15
C LEU A 38 -1.89 13.69 -10.93
N ALA A 39 -2.82 14.36 -10.25
CA ALA A 39 -3.44 13.84 -9.03
C ALA A 39 -4.16 12.50 -9.25
N GLN A 40 -4.97 12.43 -10.31
CA GLN A 40 -5.78 11.25 -10.62
C GLN A 40 -4.95 10.03 -11.03
N PRO A 41 -4.02 10.11 -12.01
CA PRO A 41 -3.20 8.95 -12.36
C PRO A 41 -2.30 8.52 -11.20
N ALA A 42 -1.78 9.44 -10.38
CA ALA A 42 -0.99 9.08 -9.21
C ALA A 42 -1.81 8.29 -8.18
N ALA A 43 -3.06 8.70 -7.89
CA ALA A 43 -3.95 7.94 -7.01
C ALA A 43 -4.24 6.51 -7.53
N ARG A 44 -4.36 6.34 -8.86
CA ARG A 44 -4.55 5.02 -9.48
C ARG A 44 -3.31 4.14 -9.36
N TRP A 45 -2.13 4.69 -9.62
CA TRP A 45 -0.87 3.98 -9.45
C TRP A 45 -0.64 3.59 -7.99
N LEU A 46 -0.92 4.48 -7.05
CA LEU A 46 -0.83 4.21 -5.61
C LEU A 46 -1.68 3.01 -5.22
N PHE A 47 -2.96 3.00 -5.60
CA PHE A 47 -3.84 1.87 -5.31
C PHE A 47 -3.36 0.57 -5.96
N GLY A 48 -2.96 0.60 -7.24
CA GLY A 48 -2.46 -0.58 -7.94
C GLY A 48 -1.21 -1.18 -7.28
N LEU A 49 -0.25 -0.35 -6.87
CA LEU A 49 0.98 -0.79 -6.20
C LEU A 49 0.71 -1.38 -4.81
N VAL A 50 -0.14 -0.73 -4.01
CA VAL A 50 -0.49 -1.21 -2.67
C VAL A 50 -1.32 -2.48 -2.74
N LEU A 51 -2.29 -2.57 -3.66
CA LEU A 51 -3.05 -3.79 -3.91
C LEU A 51 -2.15 -4.94 -4.33
N PHE A 52 -1.22 -4.70 -5.26
CA PHE A 52 -0.25 -5.69 -5.69
C PHE A 52 0.61 -6.18 -4.51
N SER A 53 1.10 -5.27 -3.67
CA SER A 53 1.84 -5.64 -2.46
C SER A 53 1.00 -6.49 -1.51
N PHE A 54 -0.26 -6.13 -1.27
CA PHE A 54 -1.15 -6.91 -0.42
C PHE A 54 -1.37 -8.33 -0.97
N LEU A 55 -1.57 -8.47 -2.29
CA LEU A 55 -1.69 -9.77 -2.95
C LEU A 55 -0.40 -10.59 -2.87
N CYS A 56 0.77 -9.95 -2.94
CA CYS A 56 2.05 -10.63 -2.68
C CYS A 56 2.11 -11.19 -1.25
N LEU A 57 1.69 -10.42 -0.24
CA LEU A 57 1.65 -10.92 1.14
C LEU A 57 0.66 -12.08 1.30
N ALA A 58 -0.54 -11.95 0.73
CA ALA A 58 -1.55 -13.03 0.75
C ALA A 58 -1.03 -14.31 0.08
N ALA A 59 -0.30 -14.18 -1.03
CA ALA A 59 0.32 -15.30 -1.71
C ALA A 59 1.44 -15.95 -0.87
N SER A 60 2.20 -15.16 -0.10
CA SER A 60 3.20 -15.69 0.84
C SER A 60 2.56 -16.51 1.96
N PHE A 61 1.44 -16.04 2.55
CA PHE A 61 0.67 -16.82 3.51
C PHE A 61 0.06 -18.08 2.90
N ALA A 62 -0.54 -17.98 1.70
CA ALA A 62 -1.11 -19.14 1.01
C ALA A 62 -0.09 -20.23 0.69
N ARG A 63 1.19 -19.88 0.57
CA ARG A 63 2.31 -20.79 0.27
C ARG A 63 3.17 -21.14 1.49
N ASN A 64 2.83 -20.64 2.69
CA ASN A 64 3.64 -20.82 3.89
C ASN A 64 5.11 -20.41 3.67
N ASP A 65 5.34 -19.23 3.10
CA ASP A 65 6.70 -18.70 2.95
C ASP A 65 7.26 -18.26 4.32
N PHE A 66 7.77 -19.24 5.09
CA PHE A 66 8.33 -19.06 6.43
C PHE A 66 9.63 -18.25 6.45
N SER A 67 10.16 -17.85 5.30
CA SER A 67 11.26 -16.89 5.26
C SER A 67 10.83 -15.48 5.66
N LEU A 68 9.51 -15.21 5.73
CA LEU A 68 8.95 -14.00 6.29
C LEU A 68 8.64 -14.21 7.77
N LEU A 69 9.13 -13.29 8.62
CA LEU A 69 8.86 -13.29 10.05
C LEU A 69 7.35 -13.31 10.33
N ASN A 70 6.58 -12.50 9.62
CA ASN A 70 5.14 -12.42 9.81
C ASN A 70 4.42 -13.74 9.49
N VAL A 71 4.80 -14.41 8.39
CA VAL A 71 4.20 -15.70 8.00
C VAL A 71 4.58 -16.80 8.97
N ALA A 72 5.86 -16.88 9.35
CA ALA A 72 6.35 -17.85 10.33
C ALA A 72 5.76 -17.67 11.73
N SER A 73 5.27 -16.48 12.08
CA SER A 73 4.72 -16.21 13.41
C SER A 73 3.20 -16.41 13.48
N HIS A 74 2.50 -16.53 12.34
CA HIS A 74 1.04 -16.53 12.28
C HIS A 74 0.46 -17.61 11.34
N SER A 75 1.28 -18.53 10.86
CA SER A 75 0.86 -19.60 9.94
C SER A 75 1.70 -20.85 10.12
N ASN A 76 1.16 -22.01 9.77
CA ASN A 76 1.85 -23.30 9.83
C ASN A 76 1.32 -24.24 8.74
N SER A 77 2.03 -25.34 8.52
CA SER A 77 1.75 -26.28 7.43
C SER A 77 0.44 -27.07 7.57
N ALA A 78 -0.10 -27.19 8.79
CA ALA A 78 -1.35 -27.88 9.06
C ALA A 78 -2.59 -26.99 8.93
N LEU A 79 -2.43 -25.66 8.84
CA LEU A 79 -3.54 -24.72 8.74
C LEU A 79 -4.23 -24.78 7.36
N PRO A 80 -5.57 -24.94 7.33
CA PRO A 80 -6.34 -24.82 6.09
C PRO A 80 -6.11 -23.47 5.39
N LEU A 81 -6.24 -23.44 4.06
CA LEU A 81 -5.91 -22.27 3.24
C LEU A 81 -6.69 -21.01 3.66
N GLU A 82 -7.94 -21.16 4.08
CA GLU A 82 -8.82 -20.06 4.47
C GLU A 82 -8.26 -19.33 5.69
N TYR A 83 -7.77 -20.08 6.69
CA TYR A 83 -7.15 -19.51 7.89
C TYR A 83 -5.80 -18.86 7.57
N ARG A 84 -5.03 -19.42 6.65
CA ARG A 84 -3.77 -18.82 6.20
C ARG A 84 -4.01 -17.49 5.48
N LEU A 85 -5.02 -17.41 4.62
CA LEU A 85 -5.41 -16.15 3.98
C LEU A 85 -5.90 -15.14 5.01
N ALA A 86 -6.71 -15.56 5.99
CA ALA A 86 -7.16 -14.68 7.06
C ALA A 86 -5.99 -14.09 7.89
N ALA A 87 -4.91 -14.86 8.08
CA ALA A 87 -3.70 -14.39 8.77
C ALA A 87 -2.99 -13.23 8.05
N THR A 88 -3.21 -13.06 6.73
CA THR A 88 -2.68 -11.93 5.93
C THR A 88 -3.01 -10.58 6.54
N TRP A 89 -4.20 -10.43 7.13
CA TRP A 89 -4.63 -9.20 7.81
C TRP A 89 -4.93 -9.40 9.30
N GLY A 90 -4.79 -10.62 9.81
CA GLY A 90 -4.95 -10.94 11.24
C GLY A 90 -3.73 -10.57 12.09
N SER A 91 -2.55 -10.48 11.48
CA SER A 91 -1.32 -10.02 12.13
C SER A 91 -1.28 -8.50 12.30
N HIS A 92 -0.46 -8.01 13.22
CA HIS A 92 -0.26 -6.57 13.42
C HIS A 92 0.24 -5.90 12.13
N GLU A 93 1.33 -6.38 11.52
CA GLU A 93 1.91 -5.84 10.29
C GLU A 93 0.97 -6.01 9.08
N GLY A 94 0.28 -7.15 9.01
CA GLY A 94 -0.70 -7.45 7.97
C GLY A 94 -1.91 -6.51 8.02
N SER A 95 -2.43 -6.24 9.21
CA SER A 95 -3.54 -5.30 9.42
C SER A 95 -3.15 -3.88 9.03
N MET A 96 -1.91 -3.46 9.28
CA MET A 96 -1.41 -2.16 8.83
C MET A 96 -1.36 -2.08 7.30
N LEU A 97 -0.92 -3.14 6.61
CA LEU A 97 -0.96 -3.17 5.15
C LEU A 97 -2.41 -3.13 4.61
N LEU A 98 -3.37 -3.77 5.28
CA LEU A 98 -4.79 -3.67 4.92
C LEU A 98 -5.32 -2.24 5.08
N TRP A 99 -4.99 -1.56 6.16
CA TRP A 99 -5.35 -0.15 6.37
C TRP A 99 -4.78 0.76 5.29
N LEU A 100 -3.53 0.49 4.87
CA LEU A 100 -2.89 1.21 3.77
C LEU A 100 -3.63 0.96 2.45
N LEU A 101 -4.04 -0.28 2.19
CA LEU A 101 -4.86 -0.64 1.03
C LEU A 101 -6.20 0.08 1.02
N MET A 102 -6.87 0.18 2.18
CA MET A 102 -8.13 0.91 2.31
C MET A 102 -7.95 2.41 2.05
N GLN A 103 -6.88 3.03 2.58
CA GLN A 103 -6.56 4.44 2.32
C GLN A 103 -6.28 4.71 0.83
N ALA A 104 -5.46 3.85 0.20
CA ALA A 104 -5.17 3.95 -1.23
C ALA A 104 -6.44 3.71 -2.08
N GLY A 105 -7.30 2.78 -1.66
CA GLY A 105 -8.60 2.51 -2.29
C GLY A 105 -9.54 3.72 -2.21
N TRP A 106 -9.56 4.42 -1.08
CA TRP A 106 -10.34 5.65 -0.93
C TRP A 106 -9.81 6.77 -1.84
N ALA A 107 -8.48 6.94 -1.92
CA ALA A 107 -7.88 7.89 -2.88
C ALA A 107 -8.25 7.56 -4.33
N PHE A 108 -8.21 6.28 -4.70
CA PHE A 108 -8.66 5.82 -6.02
C PHE A 108 -10.13 6.12 -6.29
N ALA A 109 -11.00 5.88 -5.29
CA ALA A 109 -12.43 6.16 -5.39
C ALA A 109 -12.68 7.67 -5.62
N VAL A 110 -12.07 8.54 -4.80
CA VAL A 110 -12.18 10.00 -4.96
C VAL A 110 -11.66 10.43 -6.33
N ALA A 111 -10.51 9.92 -6.77
CA ALA A 111 -9.95 10.24 -8.09
C ALA A 111 -10.86 9.84 -9.25
N SER A 112 -11.65 8.76 -9.09
CA SER A 112 -12.48 8.18 -10.14
C SER A 112 -13.89 8.76 -10.19
N PHE A 113 -14.50 9.03 -9.03
CA PHE A 113 -15.91 9.40 -8.90
C PHE A 113 -16.16 10.90 -8.65
N SER A 114 -15.15 11.70 -8.33
CA SER A 114 -15.32 13.14 -8.01
C SER A 114 -15.15 14.09 -9.20
N ARG A 115 -15.54 13.67 -10.42
CA ARG A 115 -15.38 14.47 -11.67
C ARG A 115 -16.19 15.77 -11.69
N HIS A 116 -17.20 15.88 -10.83
CA HIS A 116 -18.06 17.07 -10.71
C HIS A 116 -17.39 18.21 -9.94
N LEU A 117 -16.29 17.95 -9.21
CA LEU A 117 -15.60 18.97 -8.44
C LEU A 117 -14.72 19.86 -9.31
N PRO A 118 -14.56 21.16 -8.97
CA PRO A 118 -13.55 22.01 -9.59
C PRO A 118 -12.16 21.38 -9.48
N ARG A 119 -11.39 21.40 -10.58
CA ARG A 119 -10.05 20.78 -10.64
C ARG A 119 -9.12 21.17 -9.48
N PRO A 120 -9.03 22.45 -9.05
CA PRO A 120 -8.17 22.83 -7.92
C PRO A 120 -8.60 22.20 -6.60
N VAL A 121 -9.91 21.97 -6.41
CA VAL A 121 -10.45 21.33 -5.20
C VAL A 121 -10.08 19.86 -5.19
N LEU A 122 -10.33 19.14 -6.28
CA LEU A 122 -9.97 17.73 -6.40
C LEU A 122 -8.46 17.50 -6.25
N ALA A 123 -7.64 18.35 -6.88
CA ALA A 123 -6.18 18.28 -6.78
C ALA A 123 -5.69 18.43 -5.34
N ARG A 124 -6.27 19.36 -4.56
CA ARG A 124 -5.93 19.55 -3.15
C ARG A 124 -6.38 18.38 -2.28
N ILE A 125 -7.58 17.85 -2.49
CA ILE A 125 -8.08 16.67 -1.76
C ILE A 125 -7.12 15.50 -1.95
N LEU A 126 -6.82 15.15 -3.20
CA LEU A 126 -5.91 14.04 -3.50
C LEU A 126 -4.49 14.31 -2.99
N ALA A 127 -4.01 15.55 -3.02
CA ALA A 127 -2.71 15.87 -2.45
C ALA A 127 -2.64 15.64 -0.92
N VAL A 128 -3.66 16.07 -0.18
CA VAL A 128 -3.74 15.83 1.27
C VAL A 128 -3.81 14.33 1.57
N MET A 129 -4.63 13.59 0.82
CA MET A 129 -4.68 12.12 0.93
C MET A 129 -3.32 11.47 0.63
N GLY A 130 -2.56 12.02 -0.33
CA GLY A 130 -1.22 11.55 -0.68
C GLY A 130 -0.24 11.71 0.50
N TRP A 131 -0.26 12.85 1.19
CA TRP A 131 0.58 13.08 2.38
C TRP A 131 0.19 12.21 3.57
N LEU A 132 -1.11 12.03 3.82
CA LEU A 132 -1.59 11.12 4.87
C LEU A 132 -1.15 9.68 4.57
N THR A 133 -1.30 9.25 3.31
CA THR A 133 -0.89 7.92 2.87
C THR A 133 0.62 7.74 2.96
N LEU A 134 1.42 8.77 2.62
CA LEU A 134 2.89 8.72 2.77
C LEU A 134 3.29 8.45 4.21
N GLY A 135 2.72 9.19 5.18
CA GLY A 135 3.05 9.00 6.59
C GLY A 135 2.76 7.57 7.05
N PHE A 136 1.59 7.04 6.68
CA PHE A 136 1.21 5.68 7.02
C PHE A 136 2.04 4.61 6.30
N LEU A 137 2.38 4.84 5.02
CA LEU A 137 3.25 3.99 4.23
C LEU A 137 4.67 3.92 4.79
N LEU A 138 5.22 5.04 5.26
CA LEU A 138 6.52 5.07 5.94
C LEU A 138 6.48 4.32 7.27
N PHE A 139 5.38 4.43 8.02
CA PHE A 139 5.19 3.61 9.23
C PHE A 139 5.16 2.10 8.90
N VAL A 140 4.45 1.69 7.85
CA VAL A 140 4.46 0.30 7.38
C VAL A 140 5.88 -0.14 6.99
N LEU A 141 6.61 0.67 6.22
CA LEU A 141 7.94 0.28 5.73
C LEU A 141 9.05 0.27 6.79
N LEU A 142 9.01 1.19 7.75
CA LEU A 142 10.12 1.42 8.68
C LEU A 142 9.91 0.79 10.05
N THR A 143 8.66 0.59 10.47
CA THR A 143 8.36 0.13 11.84
C THR A 143 7.47 -1.10 11.90
N SER A 144 6.70 -1.42 10.86
CA SER A 144 5.76 -2.55 10.87
C SER A 144 5.73 -3.27 9.53
N ASN A 145 6.91 -3.65 9.04
CA ASN A 145 7.09 -4.17 7.69
C ASN A 145 6.64 -5.65 7.61
N PRO A 146 5.56 -5.97 6.87
CA PRO A 146 5.06 -7.34 6.78
C PRO A 146 5.97 -8.26 5.96
N PHE A 147 7.01 -7.72 5.32
CA PHE A 147 7.97 -8.45 4.50
C PHE A 147 9.34 -8.63 5.17
N ASP A 148 9.45 -8.36 6.47
CA ASP A 148 10.68 -8.60 7.22
C ASP A 148 11.09 -10.07 7.17
N ARG A 149 12.39 -10.29 6.98
CA ARG A 149 12.97 -11.62 6.80
C ARG A 149 13.33 -12.25 8.13
N LEU A 150 13.12 -13.55 8.20
CA LEU A 150 13.54 -14.38 9.31
C LEU A 150 14.69 -15.30 8.85
N PHE A 151 15.82 -15.24 9.57
CA PHE A 151 16.96 -16.12 9.40
C PHE A 151 17.44 -16.64 10.76
N PRO A 152 17.67 -17.95 10.93
CA PRO A 152 17.46 -19.02 9.95
C PRO A 152 15.98 -19.23 9.61
N ILE A 153 15.70 -19.70 8.39
CA ILE A 153 14.31 -19.98 7.95
C ILE A 153 13.83 -21.22 8.72
N PRO A 154 12.73 -21.13 9.50
CA PRO A 154 12.23 -22.27 10.24
C PRO A 154 11.58 -23.29 9.30
N ALA A 155 11.60 -24.56 9.72
CA ALA A 155 11.01 -25.65 8.94
C ALA A 155 9.47 -25.61 8.93
N ASP A 156 8.88 -25.01 9.97
CA ASP A 156 7.44 -24.75 10.12
C ASP A 156 7.24 -23.51 11.01
N GLY A 157 6.06 -22.90 10.94
CA GLY A 157 5.65 -21.77 11.78
C GLY A 157 4.69 -22.12 12.91
#